data_AF-A0AAE3FKK3-F1
#
_entry.id   AF-A0AAE3FKK3-F1
#
_cell.length_a   1.000
_cell.length_b   1.000
_cell.length_c   1.000
_cell.angle_alpha   90.00
_cell.angle_beta   90.00
_cell.angle_gamma   90.00
#
_symmetry.space_group_name_H-M   'P 1'
#
loop_
_entity.id
_entity.type
_entity.pdbx_description
1 polymer ?
#
loop_
_entity_poly.entity_id
_entity_poly.type
_entity_poly.pdbx_seq_one_letter_code
_entity_poly.pdbx_strand_id
1 'polypeptide(L)'
;MIRFSKRKILIPLLILAAIIPVVAADVIYYYSGTLDVTATSSPMTLSPGPNGVVANPSGGYYIYVTVQRRSNSFTANLNITNSSYDFFYEAVTLVASTTVNLFVTNVTYTYTSSTNPIGNAWLVVYSSSGTLEGEFQVITSGGQTTPSNVITLAAGTYYISILIQPNTPLPPPSSSSIATLSIYLGDNVVTPSAVPLPPI
;
A
#
# COMPACT_ATOMS: atom_id res chain seq x y z
N MET A 1 70.14 30.99 35.56
CA MET A 1 68.82 30.95 36.23
C MET A 1 67.84 31.75 35.37
N ILE A 2 66.99 31.08 34.59
CA ILE A 2 66.10 31.71 33.60
C ILE A 2 64.66 31.71 34.13
N ARG A 3 64.10 32.94 34.28
CA ARG A 3 62.70 33.39 34.05
C ARG A 3 61.58 32.64 34.80
N PHE A 4 60.44 33.22 35.14
CA PHE A 4 59.56 34.12 34.41
C PHE A 4 58.83 35.03 35.41
N SER A 5 58.68 36.32 35.09
CA SER A 5 57.75 37.16 35.85
C SER A 5 56.32 36.70 35.57
N LYS A 6 55.48 36.62 36.61
CA LYS A 6 54.09 36.11 36.55
C LYS A 6 53.24 36.68 35.39
N ARG A 7 53.57 37.88 34.90
CA ARG A 7 52.91 38.54 33.75
C ARG A 7 53.25 37.93 32.37
N LYS A 8 54.39 37.24 32.21
CA LYS A 8 54.85 36.67 30.93
C LYS A 8 54.31 35.27 30.63
N ILE A 9 53.70 34.60 31.61
CA ILE A 9 53.02 33.29 31.45
C ILE A 9 51.52 33.48 31.20
N LEU A 10 50.91 34.55 31.72
CA LEU A 10 49.50 34.85 31.54
C LEU A 10 49.12 35.07 30.06
N ILE A 11 49.94 35.81 29.30
CA ILE A 11 49.63 36.15 27.90
C ILE A 11 49.55 34.91 26.98
N PRO A 12 50.53 33.98 26.96
CA PRO A 12 50.40 32.78 26.13
C PRO A 12 49.30 31.83 26.64
N LEU A 13 49.03 31.78 27.95
CA LEU A 13 47.92 30.99 28.51
C LEU A 13 46.54 31.56 28.12
N LEU A 14 46.41 32.88 28.05
CA LEU A 14 45.19 33.58 27.62
C LEU A 14 44.95 33.44 26.12
N ILE A 15 46.03 33.38 25.32
CA ILE A 15 45.97 33.07 23.89
C ILE A 15 45.62 31.59 23.65
N LEU A 16 46.15 30.66 24.45
CA LEU A 16 45.80 29.23 24.36
C LEU A 16 44.36 28.96 24.83
N ALA A 17 43.88 29.68 25.85
CA ALA A 17 42.49 29.64 26.32
C ALA A 17 41.50 30.30 25.35
N ALA A 18 41.95 31.22 24.49
CA ALA A 18 41.14 31.77 23.41
C ALA A 18 41.05 30.83 22.18
N ILE A 19 41.94 29.84 22.06
CA ILE A 19 42.00 28.90 20.93
C ILE A 19 41.25 27.59 21.23
N ILE A 20 40.98 27.27 22.50
CA ILE A 20 40.27 26.06 22.91
C ILE A 20 39.01 26.47 23.69
N PRO A 21 37.79 26.41 23.14
CA PRO A 21 37.40 25.82 21.87
C PRO A 21 36.57 26.80 21.00
N VAL A 22 36.99 27.01 19.75
CA VAL A 22 35.99 27.05 18.67
C VAL A 22 35.43 25.64 18.60
N VAL A 23 34.62 25.25 19.60
CA VAL A 23 33.65 24.16 19.44
C VAL A 23 32.93 24.61 18.21
N ALA A 24 32.94 23.76 17.17
CA ALA A 24 32.09 23.97 16.02
C ALA A 24 30.73 24.41 16.57
N ALA A 25 30.44 25.70 16.43
CA ALA A 25 29.14 26.21 16.72
C ALA A 25 28.33 25.54 15.65
N ASP A 26 27.68 24.42 15.99
CA ASP A 26 26.63 23.89 15.16
C ASP A 26 25.66 25.04 15.02
N VAL A 27 25.68 25.68 13.86
CA VAL A 27 24.75 26.74 13.54
C VAL A 27 23.45 26.02 13.24
N ILE A 28 22.68 25.77 14.30
CA ILE A 28 21.37 25.15 14.18
C ILE A 28 20.39 26.27 13.85
N TYR A 29 19.95 26.28 12.60
CA TYR A 29 18.87 27.16 12.15
C TYR A 29 17.54 26.49 12.46
N TYR A 30 16.78 27.07 13.40
CA TYR A 30 15.42 26.65 13.68
C TYR A 30 14.45 27.51 12.85
N TYR A 31 13.63 26.85 12.06
CA TYR A 31 12.55 27.47 11.31
C TYR A 31 11.24 27.20 12.05
N SER A 32 10.42 28.24 12.25
CA SER A 32 9.08 28.10 12.81
C SER A 32 8.04 28.32 11.73
N GLY A 33 6.94 27.58 11.82
CA GLY A 33 5.79 27.67 10.92
C GLY A 33 4.53 27.32 11.68
N THR A 34 3.38 27.74 11.16
CA THR A 34 2.07 27.36 11.68
C THR A 34 1.37 26.49 10.65
N LEU A 35 0.74 25.40 11.10
CA LEU A 35 -0.06 24.51 10.27
C LEU A 35 -1.50 24.56 10.76
N ASP A 36 -2.41 25.00 9.88
CA ASP A 36 -3.85 24.87 10.12
C ASP A 36 -4.31 23.51 9.59
N VAL A 37 -4.77 22.64 10.49
CA VAL A 37 -5.18 21.27 10.16
C VAL A 37 -6.69 21.17 10.19
N THR A 38 -7.28 20.83 9.03
CA THR A 38 -8.72 20.56 8.89
C THR A 38 -8.96 19.15 8.34
N ALA A 39 -10.06 18.50 8.75
CA ALA A 39 -10.44 17.21 8.21
C ALA A 39 -11.19 17.35 6.87
N THR A 40 -10.95 16.41 5.95
CA THR A 40 -11.71 16.25 4.69
C THR A 40 -12.11 14.79 4.52
N SER A 41 -13.11 14.53 3.66
CA SER A 41 -13.48 13.16 3.26
C SER A 41 -12.45 12.58 2.29
N SER A 42 -12.28 11.25 2.32
CA SER A 42 -11.51 10.57 1.28
C SER A 42 -12.19 10.75 -0.09
N PRO A 43 -11.41 10.98 -1.17
CA PRO A 43 -11.94 11.08 -2.52
C PRO A 43 -12.44 9.76 -3.09
N MET A 44 -12.19 8.64 -2.39
CA MET A 44 -12.65 7.31 -2.77
C MET A 44 -13.45 6.65 -1.65
N THR A 45 -14.45 5.87 -2.04
CA THR A 45 -15.18 4.99 -1.14
C THR A 45 -15.31 3.60 -1.74
N LEU A 46 -15.39 2.59 -0.88
CA LEU A 46 -15.53 1.19 -1.28
C LEU A 46 -16.85 0.62 -0.79
N SER A 47 -17.36 -0.37 -1.51
CA SER A 47 -18.47 -1.23 -1.07
C SER A 47 -18.37 -2.61 -1.75
N PRO A 48 -19.05 -3.65 -1.24
CA PRO A 48 -19.17 -4.90 -1.99
C PRO A 48 -19.77 -4.64 -3.37
N GLY A 49 -19.18 -5.22 -4.41
CA GLY A 49 -19.67 -5.08 -5.77
C GLY A 49 -20.91 -5.94 -6.03
N PRO A 50 -21.53 -5.82 -7.22
CA PRO A 50 -22.70 -6.60 -7.62
C PRO A 50 -22.51 -8.11 -7.43
N ASN A 51 -21.29 -8.60 -7.62
CA ASN A 51 -20.90 -10.00 -7.46
C ASN A 51 -19.90 -10.19 -6.31
N GLY A 52 -19.84 -9.25 -5.36
CA GLY A 52 -18.98 -9.36 -4.18
C GLY A 52 -19.45 -10.40 -3.17
N VAL A 53 -20.69 -10.89 -3.29
CA VAL A 53 -21.27 -11.90 -2.39
C VAL A 53 -22.02 -12.95 -3.22
N VAL A 54 -21.36 -14.06 -3.53
CA VAL A 54 -21.93 -15.14 -4.37
C VAL A 54 -21.93 -16.44 -3.59
N ALA A 55 -23.11 -16.98 -3.32
CA ALA A 55 -23.28 -18.22 -2.57
C ALA A 55 -22.74 -19.43 -3.35
N ASN A 56 -22.13 -20.38 -2.64
CA ASN A 56 -21.75 -21.67 -3.18
C ASN A 56 -22.90 -22.67 -2.94
N PRO A 57 -23.41 -23.38 -3.96
CA PRO A 57 -24.47 -24.38 -3.82
C PRO A 57 -24.18 -25.47 -2.78
N SER A 58 -22.91 -25.78 -2.55
CA SER A 58 -22.47 -26.77 -1.55
C SER A 58 -22.35 -26.20 -0.13
N GLY A 59 -22.76 -24.95 0.09
CA GLY A 59 -22.65 -24.21 1.34
C GLY A 59 -21.52 -23.18 1.34
N GLY A 60 -21.73 -22.04 2.03
CA GLY A 60 -20.78 -20.93 2.05
C GLY A 60 -20.87 -20.04 0.80
N TYR A 61 -19.73 -19.49 0.36
CA TYR A 61 -19.63 -18.53 -0.73
C TYR A 61 -18.49 -18.89 -1.70
N TYR A 62 -18.63 -18.61 -2.99
CA TYR A 62 -17.49 -18.57 -3.92
C TYR A 62 -16.64 -17.33 -3.68
N ILE A 63 -17.30 -16.20 -3.41
CA ILE A 63 -16.68 -14.95 -2.98
C ILE A 63 -17.56 -14.28 -1.91
N TYR A 64 -16.91 -13.76 -0.88
CA TYR A 64 -17.56 -12.95 0.15
C TYR A 64 -16.70 -11.72 0.49
N VAL A 65 -17.13 -10.56 -0.01
CA VAL A 65 -16.51 -9.26 0.20
C VAL A 65 -17.17 -8.53 1.34
N THR A 66 -16.36 -8.00 2.26
CA THR A 66 -16.78 -7.08 3.31
C THR A 66 -15.99 -5.79 3.24
N VAL A 67 -16.68 -4.66 3.41
CA VAL A 67 -16.07 -3.34 3.57
C VAL A 67 -16.43 -2.80 4.94
N GLN A 68 -15.43 -2.36 5.71
CA GLN A 68 -15.68 -1.83 7.05
C GLN A 68 -16.27 -0.43 6.95
N ARG A 69 -17.25 -0.12 7.81
CA ARG A 69 -17.87 1.21 7.82
C ARG A 69 -16.82 2.29 8.06
N ARG A 70 -16.81 3.30 7.18
CA ARG A 70 -15.87 4.43 7.23
C ARG A 70 -14.39 4.02 7.06
N SER A 71 -14.12 2.87 6.47
CA SER A 71 -12.78 2.50 6.01
C SER A 71 -12.71 2.57 4.48
N ASN A 72 -11.48 2.71 3.99
CA ASN A 72 -11.14 2.52 2.58
C ASN A 72 -10.49 1.15 2.36
N SER A 73 -10.96 0.15 3.11
CA SER A 73 -10.42 -1.21 3.09
C SER A 73 -11.52 -2.23 2.87
N PHE A 74 -11.19 -3.29 2.14
CA PHE A 74 -12.07 -4.43 1.95
C PHE A 74 -11.33 -5.72 2.30
N THR A 75 -12.10 -6.75 2.61
CA THR A 75 -11.64 -8.13 2.74
C THR A 75 -12.46 -8.98 1.81
N ALA A 76 -11.82 -9.82 1.01
CA ALA A 76 -12.49 -10.76 0.13
C ALA A 76 -12.07 -12.19 0.52
N ASN A 77 -13.04 -13.03 0.86
CA ASN A 77 -12.82 -14.47 1.02
C ASN A 77 -13.15 -15.15 -0.30
N LEU A 78 -12.19 -15.87 -0.87
CA LEU A 78 -12.26 -16.44 -2.21
C LEU A 78 -12.09 -17.95 -2.14
N ASN A 79 -13.00 -18.70 -2.76
CA ASN A 79 -12.86 -20.13 -2.96
C ASN A 79 -12.40 -20.40 -4.39
N ILE A 80 -11.14 -20.81 -4.54
CA ILE A 80 -10.50 -21.16 -5.81
C ILE A 80 -10.55 -22.67 -6.07
N THR A 81 -10.39 -23.08 -7.32
CA THR A 81 -10.50 -24.49 -7.74
C THR A 81 -9.31 -24.95 -8.57
N ASN A 82 -9.27 -26.24 -8.93
CA ASN A 82 -8.27 -26.76 -9.88
C ASN A 82 -8.60 -26.33 -11.33
N SER A 83 -8.66 -25.02 -11.55
CA SER A 83 -8.95 -24.38 -12.83
C SER A 83 -7.68 -23.80 -13.46
N SER A 84 -7.74 -23.43 -14.73
CA SER A 84 -6.68 -22.61 -15.34
C SER A 84 -6.70 -21.19 -14.79
N TYR A 85 -7.89 -20.64 -14.54
CA TYR A 85 -8.12 -19.34 -13.93
C TYR A 85 -9.45 -19.35 -13.18
N ASP A 86 -9.49 -18.70 -12.02
CA ASP A 86 -10.70 -18.34 -11.30
C ASP A 86 -10.88 -16.82 -11.39
N PHE A 87 -12.00 -16.37 -11.97
CA PHE A 87 -12.29 -14.96 -12.19
C PHE A 87 -13.52 -14.51 -11.39
N PHE A 88 -13.29 -13.61 -10.44
CA PHE A 88 -14.31 -13.00 -9.61
C PHE A 88 -14.64 -11.62 -10.17
N TYR A 89 -15.58 -11.60 -11.11
CA TYR A 89 -16.03 -10.39 -11.83
C TYR A 89 -16.72 -9.40 -10.88
N GLU A 90 -16.42 -8.10 -10.98
CA GLU A 90 -17.08 -7.01 -10.23
C GLU A 90 -17.25 -7.28 -8.72
N ALA A 91 -16.17 -7.76 -8.08
CA ALA A 91 -16.14 -8.15 -6.68
C ALA A 91 -16.28 -6.95 -5.72
N VAL A 92 -15.65 -5.82 -6.05
CA VAL A 92 -15.63 -4.62 -5.21
C VAL A 92 -16.08 -3.43 -6.05
N THR A 93 -16.95 -2.59 -5.50
CA THR A 93 -17.28 -1.28 -6.07
C THR A 93 -16.37 -0.21 -5.49
N LEU A 94 -15.83 0.63 -6.36
CA LEU A 94 -15.05 1.83 -6.04
C LEU A 94 -15.77 3.05 -6.61
N VAL A 95 -16.02 4.06 -5.77
CA VAL A 95 -16.58 5.35 -6.21
C VAL A 95 -15.55 6.44 -5.97
N ALA A 96 -15.16 7.13 -7.03
CA ALA A 96 -14.26 8.28 -7.01
C ALA A 96 -15.08 9.58 -7.12
N SER A 97 -14.95 10.48 -6.14
CA SER A 97 -15.67 11.77 -6.14
C SER A 97 -14.96 12.87 -6.94
N THR A 98 -13.71 12.63 -7.32
CA THR A 98 -12.85 13.49 -8.13
C THR A 98 -11.93 12.59 -8.95
N THR A 99 -11.13 13.17 -9.85
CA THR A 99 -10.06 12.42 -10.51
C THR A 99 -9.04 11.93 -9.47
N VAL A 100 -8.77 10.63 -9.49
CA VAL A 100 -7.83 9.95 -8.59
C VAL A 100 -6.84 9.12 -9.41
N ASN A 101 -5.59 9.10 -8.97
CA ASN A 101 -4.56 8.24 -9.52
C ASN A 101 -4.37 7.06 -8.57
N LEU A 102 -4.95 5.91 -8.90
CA LEU A 102 -4.92 4.69 -8.11
C LEU A 102 -3.59 3.95 -8.33
N PHE A 103 -2.98 3.46 -7.26
CA PHE A 103 -1.75 2.66 -7.30
C PHE A 103 -1.71 1.65 -6.15
N VAL A 104 -0.83 0.66 -6.28
CA VAL A 104 -0.54 -0.31 -5.21
C VAL A 104 0.71 0.15 -4.46
N THR A 105 0.60 0.31 -3.13
CA THR A 105 1.72 0.72 -2.28
C THR A 105 2.50 -0.46 -1.73
N ASN A 106 1.80 -1.54 -1.38
CA ASN A 106 2.41 -2.72 -0.80
C ASN A 106 1.56 -3.96 -1.07
N VAL A 107 2.23 -5.09 -1.28
CA VAL A 107 1.60 -6.41 -1.41
C VAL A 107 2.32 -7.36 -0.47
N THR A 108 1.56 -8.03 0.39
CA THR A 108 2.05 -9.13 1.21
C THR A 108 1.32 -10.41 0.85
N TYR A 109 2.06 -11.47 0.53
CA TYR A 109 1.51 -12.79 0.21
C TYR A 109 2.09 -13.86 1.12
N THR A 110 1.19 -14.65 1.72
CA THR A 110 1.55 -15.80 2.57
C THR A 110 0.63 -16.97 2.27
N TYR A 111 1.13 -18.20 2.47
CA TYR A 111 0.34 -19.41 2.30
C TYR A 111 0.69 -20.45 3.37
N THR A 112 -0.26 -21.30 3.68
CA THR A 112 -0.16 -22.33 4.72
C THR A 112 -0.18 -23.75 4.15
N SER A 113 -0.51 -23.91 2.87
CA SER A 113 -0.45 -25.19 2.17
C SER A 113 0.99 -25.65 1.95
N SER A 114 1.18 -26.96 1.79
CA SER A 114 2.50 -27.57 1.55
C SER A 114 3.14 -27.12 0.24
N THR A 115 2.33 -26.72 -0.74
CA THR A 115 2.73 -26.14 -2.02
C THR A 115 2.09 -24.77 -2.16
N ASN A 116 2.77 -23.83 -2.82
CA ASN A 116 2.21 -22.50 -3.08
C ASN A 116 0.96 -22.61 -3.96
N PRO A 117 -0.24 -22.21 -3.49
CA PRO A 117 -1.49 -22.45 -4.19
C PRO A 117 -1.77 -21.46 -5.32
N ILE A 118 -1.07 -20.32 -5.39
CA ILE A 118 -1.32 -19.27 -6.39
C ILE A 118 -0.06 -19.05 -7.23
N GLY A 119 -0.20 -19.19 -8.54
CA GLY A 119 0.85 -18.88 -9.51
C GLY A 119 0.85 -17.41 -9.90
N ASN A 120 -0.32 -16.84 -10.20
CA ASN A 120 -0.44 -15.42 -10.55
C ASN A 120 -1.77 -14.85 -10.04
N ALA A 121 -1.81 -13.55 -9.78
CA ALA A 121 -3.03 -12.86 -9.37
C ALA A 121 -3.04 -11.41 -9.86
N TRP A 122 -4.22 -10.94 -10.24
CA TRP A 122 -4.46 -9.58 -10.73
C TRP A 122 -5.68 -8.95 -10.07
N LEU A 123 -5.59 -7.65 -9.85
CA LEU A 123 -6.75 -6.77 -9.68
C LEU A 123 -7.02 -6.10 -11.02
N VAL A 124 -8.23 -6.26 -11.54
CA VAL A 124 -8.63 -5.70 -12.84
C VAL A 124 -9.69 -4.65 -12.62
N VAL A 125 -9.46 -3.43 -13.09
CA VAL A 125 -10.34 -2.28 -12.85
C VAL A 125 -11.13 -1.97 -14.11
N TYR A 126 -12.45 -2.00 -14.00
CA TYR A 126 -13.37 -1.59 -15.04
C TYR A 126 -14.16 -0.36 -14.61
N SER A 127 -14.49 0.53 -15.53
CA SER A 127 -15.57 1.50 -15.30
C SER A 127 -16.91 0.80 -15.28
N SER A 128 -17.91 1.47 -14.69
CA SER A 128 -19.29 0.98 -14.67
C SER A 128 -19.93 0.79 -16.05
N SER A 129 -19.35 1.32 -17.12
CA SER A 129 -19.74 1.03 -18.51
C SER A 129 -19.08 -0.22 -19.10
N GLY A 130 -18.23 -0.92 -18.34
CA GLY A 130 -17.52 -2.13 -18.77
C GLY A 130 -16.20 -1.86 -19.52
N THR A 131 -15.70 -0.63 -19.53
CA THR A 131 -14.40 -0.31 -20.15
C THR A 131 -13.27 -0.69 -19.19
N LEU A 132 -12.25 -1.37 -19.70
CA LEU A 132 -11.03 -1.68 -18.93
C LEU A 132 -10.23 -0.40 -18.70
N GLU A 133 -10.06 -0.03 -17.44
CA GLU A 133 -9.25 1.13 -17.03
C GLU A 133 -7.79 0.73 -16.78
N GLY A 134 -7.57 -0.50 -16.35
CA GLY A 134 -6.24 -1.07 -16.18
C GLY A 134 -6.22 -2.25 -15.21
N GLU A 135 -5.03 -2.76 -14.92
CA GLU A 135 -4.84 -3.87 -14.00
C GLU A 135 -3.56 -3.72 -13.17
N PHE A 136 -3.55 -4.39 -12.02
CA PHE A 136 -2.39 -4.56 -11.16
C PHE A 136 -2.08 -6.04 -11.03
N GLN A 137 -0.95 -6.48 -11.57
CA GLN A 137 -0.45 -7.82 -11.27
C GLN A 137 0.27 -7.80 -9.91
N VAL A 138 -0.30 -8.52 -8.95
CA VAL A 138 0.13 -8.51 -7.53
C VAL A 138 0.81 -9.81 -7.11
N ILE A 139 0.64 -10.87 -7.88
CA ILE A 139 1.44 -12.09 -7.77
C ILE A 139 1.94 -12.47 -9.17
N THR A 140 3.23 -12.74 -9.29
CA THR A 140 3.90 -13.23 -10.50
C THR A 140 4.74 -14.46 -10.17
N SER A 141 4.49 -15.56 -10.86
CA SER A 141 5.23 -16.84 -10.68
C SER A 141 5.30 -17.29 -9.21
N GLY A 142 4.22 -17.06 -8.46
CA GLY A 142 4.07 -17.42 -7.05
C GLY A 142 4.71 -16.45 -6.05
N GLY A 143 5.40 -15.41 -6.51
CA GLY A 143 5.94 -14.35 -5.67
C GLY A 143 5.08 -13.09 -5.69
N GLN A 144 5.02 -12.37 -4.56
CA GLN A 144 4.36 -11.06 -4.51
C GLN A 144 5.11 -10.03 -5.38
N THR A 145 4.36 -9.12 -5.97
CA THR A 145 4.89 -7.99 -6.75
C THR A 145 4.23 -6.69 -6.30
N THR A 146 4.99 -5.61 -6.27
CA THR A 146 4.45 -4.25 -6.09
C THR A 146 4.45 -3.56 -7.45
N PRO A 147 3.32 -3.58 -8.17
CA PRO A 147 3.24 -2.96 -9.48
C PRO A 147 3.50 -1.45 -9.40
N SER A 148 4.25 -0.91 -10.36
CA SER A 148 4.60 0.51 -10.42
C SER A 148 3.67 1.34 -11.30
N ASN A 149 2.75 0.70 -12.03
CA ASN A 149 1.78 1.40 -12.85
C ASN A 149 0.76 2.16 -11.99
N VAL A 150 0.17 3.19 -12.59
CA VAL A 150 -0.86 4.05 -12.01
C VAL A 150 -2.08 3.98 -12.92
N ILE A 151 -3.27 3.87 -12.34
CA ILE A 151 -4.54 3.90 -13.07
C ILE A 151 -5.24 5.22 -12.74
N THR A 152 -5.36 6.11 -13.72
CA THR A 152 -6.08 7.38 -13.55
C THR A 152 -7.57 7.15 -13.76
N LEU A 153 -8.36 7.38 -12.72
CA LEU A 153 -9.81 7.28 -12.73
C LEU A 153 -10.40 8.67 -12.63
N ALA A 154 -11.29 9.04 -13.55
CA ALA A 154 -12.10 10.24 -13.43
C ALA A 154 -13.13 10.08 -12.29
N ALA A 155 -13.87 11.16 -11.99
CA ALA A 155 -15.01 11.04 -11.08
C ALA A 155 -16.05 10.06 -11.66
N GLY A 156 -16.43 9.05 -10.89
CA GLY A 156 -17.30 7.98 -11.40
C GLY A 156 -17.35 6.74 -10.51
N THR A 157 -18.08 5.73 -11.01
CA THR A 157 -18.18 4.39 -10.40
C THR A 157 -17.40 3.39 -11.21
N TYR A 158 -16.62 2.57 -10.51
CA TYR A 158 -15.73 1.55 -11.03
C TYR A 158 -15.93 0.24 -10.27
N TYR A 159 -15.48 -0.85 -10.88
CA TYR A 159 -15.51 -2.18 -10.32
C TYR A 159 -14.13 -2.81 -10.37
N ILE A 160 -13.71 -3.42 -9.26
CA ILE A 160 -12.51 -4.23 -9.18
C ILE A 160 -12.93 -5.69 -9.27
N SER A 161 -12.42 -6.37 -10.30
CA SER A 161 -12.49 -7.82 -10.45
C SER A 161 -11.19 -8.45 -9.98
N ILE A 162 -11.24 -9.69 -9.50
CA ILE A 162 -10.06 -10.43 -9.03
C ILE A 162 -9.86 -11.63 -9.96
N LEU A 163 -8.68 -11.72 -10.57
CA LEU A 163 -8.29 -12.86 -11.40
C LEU A 163 -7.19 -13.63 -10.67
N ILE A 164 -7.38 -14.93 -10.49
CA ILE A 164 -6.39 -15.82 -9.86
C ILE A 164 -6.06 -16.95 -10.83
N GLN A 165 -4.77 -17.22 -10.99
CA GLN A 165 -4.26 -18.43 -11.61
C GLN A 165 -3.74 -19.38 -10.51
N PRO A 166 -4.46 -20.45 -10.19
CA PRO A 166 -4.01 -21.43 -9.20
C PRO A 166 -2.82 -22.25 -9.71
N ASN A 167 -1.94 -22.67 -8.79
CA ASN A 167 -1.01 -23.75 -9.06
C ASN A 167 -1.72 -25.07 -8.77
N THR A 168 -1.93 -25.88 -9.81
CA THR A 168 -2.62 -27.15 -9.69
C THR A 168 -1.62 -28.32 -9.56
N PRO A 169 -1.95 -29.37 -8.78
CA PRO A 169 -3.18 -29.53 -8.00
C PRO A 169 -3.16 -28.72 -6.70
N LEU A 170 -4.31 -28.13 -6.36
CA LEU A 170 -4.60 -27.53 -5.06
C LEU A 170 -4.81 -28.63 -4.00
N PRO A 171 -4.61 -28.31 -2.70
CA PRO A 171 -5.00 -29.17 -1.60
C PRO A 171 -6.50 -29.52 -1.62
N PRO A 172 -6.93 -30.57 -0.89
CA PRO A 172 -8.35 -30.91 -0.76
C PRO A 172 -9.18 -29.73 -0.22
N PRO A 173 -10.48 -29.64 -0.56
CA PRO A 173 -11.36 -28.58 -0.08
C PRO A 173 -11.35 -28.44 1.46
N SER A 174 -11.29 -27.20 1.93
CA SER A 174 -11.11 -26.84 3.35
C SER A 174 -11.88 -25.56 3.66
N SER A 175 -12.37 -25.42 4.90
CA SER A 175 -12.94 -24.17 5.41
C SER A 175 -11.89 -23.20 5.95
N SER A 176 -10.65 -23.65 6.13
CA SER A 176 -9.50 -22.84 6.52
C SER A 176 -8.83 -22.24 5.28
N SER A 177 -8.41 -20.99 5.39
CA SER A 177 -7.65 -20.32 4.32
C SER A 177 -6.33 -21.04 4.03
N ILE A 178 -6.06 -21.29 2.75
CA ILE A 178 -4.81 -21.87 2.27
C ILE A 178 -3.77 -20.79 1.90
N ALA A 179 -4.22 -19.54 1.69
CA ALA A 179 -3.37 -18.40 1.38
C ALA A 179 -4.03 -17.06 1.71
N THR A 180 -3.20 -16.07 2.05
CA THR A 180 -3.62 -14.70 2.34
C THR A 180 -2.81 -13.75 1.49
N LEU A 181 -3.53 -12.91 0.73
CA LEU A 181 -3.00 -11.83 -0.07
C LEU A 181 -3.52 -10.50 0.49
N SER A 182 -2.64 -9.67 1.02
CA SER A 182 -2.97 -8.33 1.50
C SER A 182 -2.41 -7.30 0.53
N ILE A 183 -3.27 -6.41 0.02
CA ILE A 183 -2.93 -5.40 -0.96
C ILE A 183 -3.29 -4.04 -0.36
N TYR A 184 -2.32 -3.13 -0.33
CA TYR A 184 -2.53 -1.76 0.07
C TYR A 184 -2.68 -0.90 -1.18
N LEU A 185 -3.86 -0.33 -1.37
CA LEU A 185 -4.14 0.63 -2.41
C LEU A 185 -3.91 2.05 -1.87
N GLY A 186 -3.32 2.90 -2.71
CA GLY A 186 -3.21 4.33 -2.48
C GLY A 186 -3.82 5.11 -3.62
N ASP A 187 -4.22 6.35 -3.35
CA ASP A 187 -4.65 7.30 -4.36
C ASP A 187 -3.91 8.63 -4.25
N ASN A 188 -3.76 9.30 -5.39
CA ASN A 188 -3.20 10.64 -5.47
C ASN A 188 -4.11 11.52 -6.34
N VAL A 189 -4.64 12.60 -5.75
CA VAL A 189 -5.53 13.55 -6.42
C VAL A 189 -4.81 14.64 -7.21
N VAL A 190 -3.48 14.73 -7.10
CA VAL A 190 -2.67 15.81 -7.68
C VAL A 190 -1.79 15.33 -8.83
N THR A 191 -1.03 14.25 -8.63
CA THR A 191 -0.07 13.76 -9.62
C THR A 191 -0.28 12.29 -9.97
N PRO A 192 -0.05 11.88 -11.24
CA PRO A 192 -0.14 10.49 -11.68
C PRO A 192 1.13 9.71 -11.30
N SER A 193 1.51 9.76 -10.03
CA SER A 193 2.70 9.10 -9.51
C SER A 193 2.38 8.40 -8.19
N ALA A 194 2.81 7.14 -8.05
CA ALA A 194 2.79 6.45 -6.77
C ALA A 194 3.63 7.23 -5.75
N VAL A 195 3.04 7.54 -4.60
CA VAL A 195 3.74 8.21 -3.50
C VAL A 195 4.34 7.11 -2.62
N PRO A 196 5.65 7.18 -2.27
CA PRO A 196 6.26 6.21 -1.36
C PRO A 196 5.52 6.17 -0.02
N LEU A 197 5.42 4.98 0.57
CA LEU A 197 4.96 4.87 1.96
C LEU A 197 5.90 5.69 2.86
N PRO A 198 5.38 6.41 3.87
CA PRO A 198 6.23 7.04 4.87
C PRO A 198 7.13 5.99 5.52
N PRO A 199 8.35 6.38 5.96
CA PRO A 199 9.22 5.47 6.70
C PRO A 199 8.45 4.89 7.90
N ILE A 200 8.45 3.55 8.00
CA ILE A 200 8.01 2.80 9.19
C ILE A 200 9.10 2.84 10.26
#